data_AF-X1T3D0-F1
#
_entry.id   AF-X1T3D0-F1
#
_cell.length_a   1.000
_cell.length_b   1.000
_cell.length_c   1.000
_cell.angle_alpha   90.00
_cell.angle_beta   90.00
_cell.angle_gamma   90.00
#
_symmetry.space_group_name_H-M   'P 1'
#
loop_
_entity.id
_entity.type
_entity.pdbx_description
1 polymer ?
#
loop_
_entity_poly.entity_id
_entity_poly.type
_entity_poly.pdbx_seq_one_letter_code
_entity_poly.pdbx_strand_id
1 'polypeptide(L)' 'ASGPGGILIFTPEADHLGTILTGQATSNCTLDTDGEYLYMTADMFLMRIRLK' A
#
# COMPACT_ATOMS: atom_id res chain seq x y z
N ALA A 1 1.85 0.70 5.78
CA ALA A 1 0.78 0.06 6.55
C ALA A 1 -0.56 0.32 5.86
N SER A 2 -1.53 -0.59 5.96
CA SER A 2 -2.91 -0.28 5.55
C SER A 2 -3.58 0.66 6.56
N GLY A 3 -4.47 1.52 6.09
CA GLY A 3 -5.27 2.40 6.92
C GLY A 3 -6.34 3.14 6.11
N PRO A 4 -7.02 4.15 6.70
CA PRO A 4 -8.12 4.84 6.04
C PRO A 4 -7.70 5.40 4.67
N GLY A 5 -8.42 5.01 3.63
CA GLY A 5 -8.21 5.48 2.25
C GLY A 5 -7.10 4.78 1.46
N GLY A 6 -6.32 3.86 2.06
CA GLY A 6 -5.33 3.08 1.30
C GLY A 6 -4.09 2.67 2.10
N ILE A 7 -2.92 2.79 1.48
CA ILE A 7 -1.63 2.42 2.10
C ILE A 7 -0.86 3.66 2.50
N LEU A 8 -0.59 3.78 3.81
CA LEU A 8 0.19 4.84 4.40
C LEU A 8 1.67 4.44 4.40
N ILE A 9 2.51 5.36 3.94
CA ILE A 9 3.97 5.20 3.84
C ILE A 9 4.62 6.04 4.92
N PHE A 10 5.54 5.43 5.68
CA PHE A 10 6.20 6.06 6.82
C PHE A 10 7.72 5.88 6.74
N THR A 11 8.45 6.80 7.35
CA THR A 11 9.86 6.59 7.72
C THR A 11 9.96 5.59 8.89
N PRO A 12 11.14 5.01 9.16
CA PRO A 12 11.39 4.23 10.37
C PRO A 12 11.09 5.01 11.67
N GLU A 13 11.23 6.33 11.64
CA GLU A 13 10.93 7.26 12.74
C GLU A 13 9.43 7.60 12.87
N ALA A 14 8.58 6.96 12.05
CA ALA A 14 7.12 7.13 11.98
C ALA A 14 6.63 8.46 11.40
N ASP A 15 7.46 9.19 10.64
CA ASP A 15 7.01 10.34 9.87
C ASP A 15 6.21 9.90 8.64
N HIS A 16 5.04 10.51 8.41
CA HIS A 16 4.18 10.18 7.28
C HIS A 16 4.71 10.80 5.98
N LEU A 17 5.11 9.96 5.03
CA LEU A 17 5.64 10.39 3.73
C LEU A 17 4.54 10.61 2.69
N GLY A 18 3.41 9.92 2.84
CA GLY A 18 2.28 10.00 1.92
C GLY A 18 1.38 8.78 1.95
N THR A 19 0.32 8.82 1.15
CA THR A 19 -0.69 7.75 1.09
C THR A 19 -0.97 7.37 -0.36
N ILE A 20 -0.93 6.08 -0.64
CA ILE A 20 -1.42 5.52 -1.90
C ILE A 20 -2.93 5.34 -1.76
N LEU A 21 -3.70 6.17 -2.47
CA LEU A 21 -5.16 6.12 -2.46
C LEU A 21 -5.65 5.05 -3.43
N THR A 22 -6.28 4.00 -2.91
CA THR A 22 -6.90 2.94 -3.72
C THR A 22 -8.34 3.26 -4.10
N GLY A 23 -8.94 4.26 -3.45
CA GLY A 23 -10.35 4.62 -3.58
C GLY A 23 -11.32 3.63 -2.90
N GLN A 24 -10.81 2.61 -2.20
CA GLN A 24 -11.59 1.56 -1.54
C GLN A 24 -11.07 1.29 -0.13
N ALA A 25 -11.86 0.58 0.68
CA ALA A 25 -11.39 0.07 1.97
C ALA A 25 -10.24 -0.94 1.73
N THR A 26 -9.05 -0.62 2.23
CA THR A 26 -7.83 -1.39 1.98
C THR A 26 -7.42 -2.14 3.23
N SER A 27 -7.38 -3.47 3.17
CA SER A 27 -7.16 -4.31 4.36
C SER A 27 -5.68 -4.64 4.57
N ASN A 28 -4.93 -4.95 3.51
CA ASN A 28 -3.55 -5.41 3.63
C ASN A 28 -2.70 -5.03 2.40
N CYS A 29 -1.38 -5.15 2.54
CA CYS A 29 -0.42 -4.98 1.47
C CYS A 29 0.85 -5.81 1.71
N THR A 30 1.55 -6.16 0.63
CA THR A 30 2.89 -6.77 0.69
C THR A 30 3.70 -6.38 -0.53
N LEU A 31 5.02 -6.36 -0.40
CA LEU A 31 5.93 -6.39 -1.54
C LEU A 31 6.02 -7.83 -2.08
N ASP A 32 6.39 -7.96 -3.35
CA ASP A 32 6.86 -9.24 -3.88
C ASP A 32 8.29 -9.55 -3.43
N THR A 33 8.79 -10.72 -3.84
CA THR A 33 10.10 -11.22 -3.43
C THR A 33 11.25 -10.28 -3.79
N ASP A 34 11.15 -9.64 -4.96
CA ASP A 34 12.21 -8.77 -5.49
C ASP A 34 12.00 -7.29 -5.09
N GLY A 35 10.87 -6.94 -4.47
CA GLY A 35 10.54 -5.57 -4.12
C GLY A 35 10.15 -4.68 -5.31
N GLU A 36 9.82 -5.28 -6.46
CA GLU A 36 9.47 -4.59 -7.70
C GLU A 36 7.98 -4.23 -7.77
N TYR A 37 7.14 -4.90 -6.98
CA TYR A 37 5.71 -4.66 -6.93
C TYR A 37 5.18 -4.58 -5.50
N LEU A 38 4.34 -3.57 -5.26
CA LEU A 38 3.48 -3.50 -4.08
C LEU A 38 2.10 -4.05 -4.42
N TYR A 39 1.69 -5.14 -3.78
CA TYR A 39 0.36 -5.72 -3.86
C TYR A 39 -0.52 -5.22 -2.71
N MET A 40 -1.81 -5.01 -2.99
CA MET A 40 -2.78 -4.48 -2.03
C MET A 40 -4.14 -5.14 -2.19
N THR A 41 -4.81 -5.48 -1.09
CA THR A 41 -6.22 -5.92 -1.09
C THR A 41 -7.13 -4.72 -0.79
N ALA A 42 -8.01 -4.40 -1.72
CA ALA A 42 -8.86 -3.22 -1.72
C ALA A 42 -10.32 -3.62 -2.00
N ASP A 43 -11.08 -3.88 -0.95
CA ASP A 43 -12.41 -4.51 -1.00
C ASP A 43 -12.42 -5.77 -1.90
N MET A 44 -13.21 -5.79 -2.99
CA MET A 44 -13.28 -6.92 -3.93
C MET A 44 -12.11 -6.98 -4.94
N PHE A 45 -11.14 -6.06 -4.85
CA PHE A 45 -10.03 -5.96 -5.79
C PHE A 45 -8.71 -6.41 -5.18
N LEU A 46 -7.93 -7.14 -5.99
CA LEU A 46 -6.48 -7.29 -5.80
C LEU A 46 -5.77 -6.33 -6.75
N MET A 47 -5.07 -5.35 -6.19
CA MET A 47 -4.37 -4.30 -6.94
C MET A 47 -2.85 -4.48 -6.82
N ARG A 48 -2.09 -3.91 -7.77
CA ARG A 48 -0.64 -3.78 -7.64
C ARG A 48 -0.11 -2.52 -8.29
N ILE A 49 1.01 -2.00 -7.77
CA ILE A 49 1.79 -0.92 -8.37
C ILE A 49 3.21 -1.44 -8.59
N ARG A 50 3.76 -1.19 -9.79
CA ARG A 50 5.18 -1.43 -10.06
C ARG A 50 6.01 -0.29 -9.50
N LEU A 51 7.01 -0.62 -8.71
CA LEU A 51 7.99 0.31 -8.14
C LEU A 51 9.10 0.60 -9.16
N LYS A 52 9.83 1.69 -8.96
CA LYS A 52 10.93 2.14 -9.84
C LYS A 52 12.25 2.09 -9.09
#